data_AF-A0A8S1B5Z5-F1
#
_entry.id   AF-A0A8S1B5Z5-F1
#
_cell.length_a   1.000
_cell.length_b   1.000
_cell.length_c   1.000
_cell.angle_alpha   90.00
_cell.angle_beta   90.00
_cell.angle_gamma   90.00
#
_symmetry.space_group_name_H-M   'P 1'
#
loop_
_entity.id
_entity.type
_entity.pdbx_description
1 polymer ?
#
loop_
_entity_poly.entity_id
_entity_poly.type
_entity_poly.pdbx_seq_one_letter_code
_entity_poly.pdbx_strand_id
1 'polypeptide(L)'
;MSCGVPQGSVLGPLLWNIGYDWALRADFPPGLGVICYADDTLVTARGANFQEAARLATGGVSLVVGRIEALGLRVALDKTEALLFHGPRRGPPPGASIVVNSVLVPVRAQMKYLGLILDGRWLFDEHFRQLAPKLVGAASALGRLLPNMGGPSVATRRLYTGVVRSMVLYGAPVWAAALTAQNRVRLWRPQRVMAVRAIRGYRTVSTEVACALAGTPPWDLEAEVLAEVYRRVADYRAESGFRPPPEDVREWREAARRATMARWSFRLETPRAGFAAVEALQPVIAEWAGRQHGTLSFRLTQVLSGHGCFGKYLHTVARRELSPACHHCDCSEDSAQHTLAVCPAWAAQRRALTAVIGVDLSLPAVVRSMAGSDSCFTAVATFCEVVISRKEAAERAREDDLHSDPIRRRRTGRRRPAYHSLMPP
;
A
#
# COMPACT_ATOMS: atom_id res chain seq x y z
N MET A 1 -1.48 -36.13 35.87
CA MET A 1 -0.34 -35.80 34.99
C MET A 1 -0.71 -34.54 34.20
N SER A 2 -0.02 -33.43 34.43
CA SER A 2 -0.17 -32.21 33.62
C SER A 2 0.63 -32.37 32.33
N CYS A 3 0.12 -33.16 31.39
CA CYS A 3 0.75 -33.38 30.09
C CYS A 3 0.41 -32.19 29.19
N GLY A 4 1.44 -31.44 28.76
CA GLY A 4 1.28 -30.33 27.85
C GLY A 4 2.60 -29.64 27.59
N VAL A 5 2.70 -28.99 26.45
CA VAL A 5 3.84 -28.15 26.09
C VAL A 5 3.60 -26.76 26.69
N PRO A 6 4.51 -26.21 27.53
CA PRO A 6 4.33 -24.88 28.09
C PRO A 6 4.26 -23.83 26.99
N GLN A 7 3.26 -22.95 27.08
CA GLN A 7 3.15 -21.81 26.18
C GLN A 7 4.38 -20.92 26.34
N GLY A 8 5.02 -20.55 25.21
CA GLY A 8 6.26 -19.79 25.20
C GLY A 8 7.54 -20.64 25.25
N SER A 9 7.45 -21.96 25.35
CA SER A 9 8.62 -22.83 25.22
C SER A 9 9.17 -22.83 23.78
N VAL A 10 10.50 -22.77 23.66
CA VAL A 10 11.20 -22.73 22.35
C VAL A 10 10.92 -23.98 21.52
N LEU A 11 10.91 -25.16 22.16
CA LEU A 11 10.65 -26.43 21.49
C LEU A 11 9.16 -26.69 21.26
N GLY A 12 8.29 -25.85 21.82
CA GLY A 12 6.87 -26.16 21.87
C GLY A 12 6.19 -26.34 20.51
N PRO A 13 6.38 -25.42 19.57
CA PRO A 13 5.84 -25.56 18.21
C PRO A 13 6.38 -26.80 17.48
N LEU A 14 7.65 -27.16 17.70
CA LEU A 14 8.24 -28.35 17.07
C LEU A 14 7.62 -29.63 17.62
N LEU A 15 7.52 -29.75 18.94
CA LEU A 15 6.90 -30.90 19.59
C LEU A 15 5.43 -31.03 19.23
N TRP A 16 4.71 -29.90 19.14
CA TRP A 16 3.34 -29.88 18.63
C TRP A 16 3.26 -30.44 17.22
N ASN A 17 4.09 -29.95 16.28
CA ASN A 17 4.10 -30.42 14.91
C ASN A 17 4.41 -31.91 14.82
N ILE A 18 5.40 -32.42 15.57
CA ILE A 18 5.74 -33.85 15.57
C ILE A 18 4.56 -34.71 16.06
N GLY A 19 3.91 -34.31 17.16
CA GLY A 19 2.76 -35.04 17.69
C GLY A 19 1.54 -34.97 16.75
N TYR A 20 1.26 -33.79 16.22
CA TYR A 20 0.11 -33.55 15.36
C TYR A 20 0.27 -34.16 13.96
N ASP A 21 1.50 -34.32 13.47
CA ASP A 21 1.81 -34.94 12.18
C ASP A 21 1.23 -36.36 12.07
N TRP A 22 1.09 -37.09 13.19
CA TRP A 22 0.40 -38.38 13.21
C TRP A 22 -1.05 -38.26 12.72
N ALA A 23 -1.78 -37.19 13.08
CA ALA A 23 -3.15 -36.98 12.60
C ALA A 23 -3.20 -36.77 11.07
N LEU A 24 -2.09 -36.32 10.46
CA LEU A 24 -1.98 -36.01 9.03
C LEU A 24 -1.49 -37.20 8.19
N ARG A 25 -0.77 -38.16 8.77
CA ARG A 25 -0.26 -39.34 8.06
C ARG A 25 -1.30 -40.45 7.90
N ALA A 26 -2.52 -40.11 7.50
CA ALA A 26 -3.55 -41.10 7.18
C ALA A 26 -3.58 -41.37 5.66
N ASP A 27 -4.02 -42.56 5.30
CA ASP A 27 -4.41 -42.84 3.91
C ASP A 27 -5.74 -42.15 3.62
N PHE A 28 -5.65 -40.96 3.06
CA PHE A 28 -6.81 -40.19 2.66
C PHE A 28 -7.30 -40.61 1.26
N PRO A 29 -8.62 -40.72 1.04
CA PRO A 29 -9.15 -41.06 -0.27
C PRO A 29 -8.74 -40.05 -1.35
N PRO A 30 -8.63 -40.46 -2.63
CA PRO A 30 -8.38 -39.55 -3.73
C PRO A 30 -9.34 -38.35 -3.75
N GLY A 31 -8.80 -37.16 -3.99
CA GLY A 31 -9.58 -35.92 -4.00
C GLY A 31 -9.75 -35.27 -2.61
N LEU A 32 -9.31 -35.92 -1.53
CA LEU A 32 -9.17 -35.31 -0.21
C LEU A 32 -7.75 -34.76 -0.02
N GLY A 33 -7.64 -33.56 0.55
CA GLY A 33 -6.38 -33.02 1.04
C GLY A 33 -6.54 -32.53 2.47
N VAL A 34 -5.49 -32.67 3.28
CA VAL A 34 -5.47 -32.14 4.65
C VAL A 34 -4.25 -31.25 4.79
N ILE A 35 -4.49 -30.01 5.23
CA ILE A 35 -3.46 -28.99 5.44
C ILE A 35 -3.61 -28.53 6.87
N CYS A 36 -2.50 -28.43 7.60
CA CYS A 36 -2.51 -27.95 8.98
C CYS A 36 -1.48 -26.85 9.19
N TYR A 37 -1.85 -25.88 10.02
CA TYR A 37 -0.98 -24.82 10.48
C TYR A 37 -1.24 -24.60 11.97
N ALA A 38 -0.28 -25.00 12.81
CA ALA A 38 -0.48 -25.08 14.25
C ALA A 38 -1.74 -25.89 14.61
N ASP A 39 -2.76 -25.24 15.19
CA ASP A 39 -4.05 -25.82 15.56
C ASP A 39 -5.12 -25.71 14.47
N ASP A 40 -4.92 -24.86 13.45
CA ASP A 40 -5.83 -24.71 12.32
C ASP A 40 -5.69 -25.91 11.36
N THR A 41 -6.76 -26.69 11.21
CA THR A 41 -6.83 -27.83 10.27
C THR A 41 -7.82 -27.56 9.16
N LEU A 42 -7.36 -27.60 7.91
CA LEU A 42 -8.16 -27.44 6.70
C LEU A 42 -8.25 -28.76 5.95
N VAL A 43 -9.48 -29.24 5.75
CA VAL A 43 -9.77 -30.38 4.87
C VAL A 43 -10.32 -29.85 3.55
N THR A 44 -9.70 -30.25 2.44
CA THR A 44 -10.17 -29.97 1.08
C THR A 44 -10.76 -31.24 0.49
N ALA A 45 -11.86 -31.10 -0.24
CA ALA A 45 -12.52 -32.22 -0.90
C ALA A 45 -12.93 -31.80 -2.31
N ARG A 46 -12.49 -32.56 -3.31
CA ARG A 46 -12.80 -32.32 -4.72
C ARG A 46 -13.80 -33.36 -5.22
N GLY A 47 -14.88 -32.90 -5.84
CA GLY A 47 -15.88 -33.73 -6.52
C GLY A 47 -16.40 -33.04 -7.78
N ALA A 48 -17.07 -33.78 -8.66
CA ALA A 48 -17.64 -33.25 -9.90
C ALA A 48 -18.86 -32.34 -9.65
N ASN A 49 -19.53 -32.53 -8.51
CA ASN A 49 -20.67 -31.74 -8.05
C ASN A 49 -20.65 -31.56 -6.53
N PHE A 50 -21.59 -30.75 -6.02
CA PHE A 50 -21.68 -30.46 -4.58
C PHE A 50 -21.90 -31.72 -3.74
N GLN A 51 -22.77 -32.63 -4.16
CA GLN A 51 -23.10 -33.83 -3.36
C GLN A 51 -21.88 -34.72 -3.18
N GLU A 52 -21.13 -34.96 -4.25
CA GLU A 52 -19.90 -35.75 -4.20
C GLU A 52 -18.84 -35.09 -3.30
N ALA A 53 -18.59 -33.79 -3.49
CA ALA A 53 -17.64 -33.05 -2.68
C ALA A 53 -18.06 -33.01 -1.20
N ALA A 54 -19.36 -32.85 -0.90
CA ALA A 54 -19.88 -32.82 0.45
C ALA A 54 -19.80 -34.19 1.15
N ARG A 55 -20.05 -35.30 0.44
CA ARG A 55 -19.84 -36.66 0.97
C ARG A 55 -18.37 -36.91 1.29
N LEU A 56 -17.48 -36.55 0.37
CA LEU A 56 -16.04 -36.70 0.55
C LEU A 56 -15.53 -35.83 1.71
N ALA A 57 -15.98 -34.57 1.80
CA ALA A 57 -15.66 -33.68 2.91
C ALA A 57 -16.18 -34.23 4.25
N THR A 58 -17.42 -34.73 4.28
CA THR A 58 -18.03 -35.34 5.48
C THR A 58 -17.20 -36.51 5.99
N GLY A 59 -16.85 -37.45 5.10
CA GLY A 59 -16.02 -38.60 5.45
C GLY A 59 -14.60 -38.18 5.87
N GLY A 60 -13.98 -37.28 5.13
CA GLY A 60 -12.63 -36.79 5.42
C GLY A 60 -12.52 -36.04 6.73
N VAL A 61 -13.45 -35.12 7.01
CA VAL A 61 -13.47 -34.40 8.29
C VAL A 61 -13.74 -35.36 9.44
N SER A 62 -14.66 -36.33 9.29
CA SER A 62 -14.92 -37.34 10.33
C SER A 62 -13.68 -38.19 10.63
N LEU A 63 -12.93 -38.58 9.59
CA LEU A 63 -11.66 -39.30 9.75
C LEU A 63 -10.61 -38.44 10.49
N VAL A 64 -10.44 -37.18 10.08
CA VAL A 64 -9.50 -36.25 10.72
C VAL A 64 -9.88 -36.00 12.18
N VAL A 65 -11.16 -35.79 12.48
CA VAL A 65 -11.67 -35.61 13.85
C VAL A 65 -11.36 -36.84 14.70
N GLY A 66 -11.68 -38.05 14.22
CA GLY A 66 -11.40 -39.28 14.95
C GLY A 66 -9.90 -39.48 15.24
N ARG A 67 -9.02 -39.05 14.34
CA ARG A 67 -7.56 -39.07 14.59
C ARG A 67 -7.15 -38.03 15.63
N ILE A 68 -7.64 -36.80 15.54
CA ILE A 68 -7.35 -35.76 16.54
C ILE A 68 -7.80 -36.23 17.94
N GLU A 69 -8.97 -36.86 18.03
CA GLU A 69 -9.49 -37.43 19.28
C GLU A 69 -8.64 -38.60 19.80
N ALA A 70 -8.11 -39.44 18.90
CA ALA A 70 -7.18 -40.52 19.28
C ALA A 70 -5.85 -39.99 19.87
N LEU A 71 -5.46 -38.76 19.56
CA LEU A 71 -4.34 -38.06 20.21
C LEU A 71 -4.71 -37.49 21.60
N GLY A 72 -5.96 -37.67 22.05
CA GLY A 72 -6.47 -37.10 23.30
C GLY A 72 -6.84 -35.61 23.19
N LEU A 73 -6.91 -35.06 21.97
CA LEU A 73 -7.34 -33.69 21.70
C LEU A 73 -8.85 -33.62 21.46
N ARG A 74 -9.43 -32.42 21.46
CA ARG A 74 -10.85 -32.20 21.15
C ARG A 74 -11.01 -31.18 20.04
N VAL A 75 -11.88 -31.49 19.09
CA VAL A 75 -12.26 -30.58 18.01
C VAL A 75 -13.51 -29.80 18.40
N ALA A 76 -13.44 -28.47 18.30
CA ALA A 76 -14.61 -27.61 18.48
C ALA A 76 -15.44 -27.59 17.19
N LEU A 77 -16.33 -28.57 17.03
CA LEU A 77 -17.17 -28.71 15.83
C LEU A 77 -18.10 -27.52 15.59
N ASP A 78 -18.51 -26.83 16.66
CA ASP A 78 -19.30 -25.59 16.61
C ASP A 78 -18.54 -24.41 15.97
N LYS A 79 -17.20 -24.45 16.01
CA LYS A 79 -16.31 -23.49 15.37
C LYS A 79 -15.85 -23.93 13.98
N THR A 80 -16.20 -25.14 13.54
CA THR A 80 -15.85 -25.61 12.20
C THR A 80 -16.63 -24.81 11.16
N GLU A 81 -15.92 -24.31 10.15
CA GLU A 81 -16.51 -23.58 9.03
C GLU A 81 -16.37 -24.41 7.76
N ALA A 82 -17.38 -24.33 6.87
CA ALA A 82 -17.34 -24.96 5.57
C ALA A 82 -17.57 -23.92 4.46
N LEU A 83 -16.82 -24.04 3.37
CA LEU A 83 -16.91 -23.17 2.19
C LEU A 83 -16.88 -24.04 0.93
N LEU A 84 -17.77 -23.76 -0.02
CA LEU A 84 -17.74 -24.37 -1.34
C LEU A 84 -17.09 -23.40 -2.34
N PHE A 85 -16.04 -23.86 -3.02
CA PHE A 85 -15.51 -23.15 -4.19
C PHE A 85 -16.33 -23.46 -5.44
N HIS A 86 -16.73 -22.43 -6.19
CA HIS A 86 -17.61 -22.55 -7.34
C HIS A 86 -17.38 -21.44 -8.38
N GLY A 87 -17.74 -21.75 -9.63
CA GLY A 87 -17.73 -20.76 -10.71
C GLY A 87 -18.90 -19.77 -10.64
N PRO A 88 -18.92 -18.72 -11.49
CA PRO A 88 -19.91 -17.63 -11.43
C PRO A 88 -21.38 -18.04 -11.59
N ARG A 89 -21.64 -19.14 -12.31
CA ARG A 89 -23.00 -19.66 -12.60
C ARG A 89 -23.42 -20.81 -11.69
N ARG A 90 -22.59 -21.17 -10.72
CA ARG A 90 -22.85 -22.23 -9.74
C ARG A 90 -22.85 -21.62 -8.34
N GLY A 91 -23.30 -22.38 -7.37
CA GLY A 91 -23.28 -22.00 -5.95
C GLY A 91 -23.65 -23.20 -5.09
N PRO A 92 -23.45 -23.12 -3.77
CA PRO A 92 -23.97 -24.13 -2.86
C PRO A 92 -25.51 -24.14 -2.97
N PRO A 93 -26.15 -25.32 -2.94
CA PRO A 93 -27.61 -25.39 -2.88
C PRO A 93 -28.13 -24.71 -1.60
N PRO A 94 -29.40 -24.23 -1.58
CA PRO A 94 -30.00 -23.70 -0.38
C PRO A 94 -29.93 -24.71 0.78
N GLY A 95 -29.48 -24.26 1.95
CA GLY A 95 -29.30 -25.13 3.11
C GLY A 95 -28.13 -26.11 3.03
N ALA A 96 -27.19 -25.92 2.10
CA ALA A 96 -25.99 -26.73 1.97
C ALA A 96 -25.23 -26.85 3.31
N SER A 97 -24.89 -28.09 3.68
CA SER A 97 -24.18 -28.42 4.90
C SER A 97 -23.41 -29.74 4.75
N ILE A 98 -22.41 -29.92 5.59
CA ILE A 98 -21.79 -31.24 5.84
C ILE A 98 -22.19 -31.68 7.25
N VAL A 99 -22.18 -32.99 7.52
CA VAL A 99 -22.53 -33.54 8.84
C VAL A 99 -21.30 -34.25 9.40
N VAL A 100 -20.82 -33.82 10.56
CA VAL A 100 -19.62 -34.39 11.19
C VAL A 100 -19.98 -34.76 12.62
N ASN A 101 -19.85 -36.04 12.99
CA ASN A 101 -20.23 -36.55 14.32
C ASN A 101 -21.61 -36.04 14.78
N SER A 102 -22.61 -36.12 13.90
CA SER A 102 -23.99 -35.63 14.11
C SER A 102 -24.15 -34.11 14.26
N VAL A 103 -23.09 -33.33 14.09
CA VAL A 103 -23.13 -31.86 14.05
C VAL A 103 -23.27 -31.38 12.62
N LEU A 104 -24.28 -30.52 12.39
CA LEU A 104 -24.52 -29.88 11.10
C LEU A 104 -23.59 -28.67 10.94
N VAL A 105 -22.66 -28.74 9.98
CA VAL A 105 -21.77 -27.62 9.63
C VAL A 105 -22.29 -26.97 8.35
N PRO A 106 -22.88 -25.76 8.42
CA PRO A 106 -23.42 -25.10 7.25
C PRO A 106 -22.31 -24.60 6.32
N VAL A 107 -22.52 -24.75 5.01
CA VAL A 107 -21.65 -24.15 4.00
C VAL A 107 -21.95 -22.66 3.92
N ARG A 108 -20.98 -21.85 4.31
CA ARG A 108 -21.08 -20.38 4.30
C ARG A 108 -20.56 -19.82 2.99
N ALA A 109 -20.94 -18.59 2.68
CA ALA A 109 -20.44 -17.86 1.52
C ALA A 109 -18.97 -17.43 1.67
N GLN A 110 -18.50 -17.33 2.90
CA GLN A 110 -17.16 -16.88 3.27
C GLN A 110 -16.65 -17.67 4.47
N MET A 111 -15.32 -17.79 4.56
CA MET A 111 -14.64 -18.46 5.66
C MET A 111 -13.36 -17.72 6.00
N LYS A 112 -13.05 -17.59 7.29
CA LYS A 112 -11.75 -17.05 7.73
C LYS A 112 -10.73 -18.18 7.83
N TYR A 113 -9.59 -18.01 7.18
CA TYR A 113 -8.49 -18.98 7.27
C TYR A 113 -7.14 -18.25 7.23
N LEU A 114 -6.29 -18.50 8.23
CA LEU A 114 -4.95 -17.89 8.35
C LEU A 114 -4.95 -16.38 8.07
N GLY A 115 -5.85 -15.64 8.74
CA GLY A 115 -5.93 -14.18 8.61
C GLY A 115 -6.55 -13.65 7.31
N LEU A 116 -6.87 -14.51 6.34
CA LEU A 116 -7.59 -14.16 5.11
C LEU A 116 -9.08 -14.47 5.26
N ILE A 117 -9.90 -13.77 4.48
CA ILE A 117 -11.33 -14.08 4.32
C ILE A 117 -11.49 -14.60 2.91
N LEU A 118 -11.72 -15.90 2.80
CA LEU A 118 -11.94 -16.60 1.53
C LEU A 118 -13.43 -16.55 1.20
N ASP A 119 -13.77 -16.42 -0.07
CA ASP A 119 -15.13 -16.57 -0.57
C ASP A 119 -15.21 -17.65 -1.65
N GLY A 120 -16.42 -18.17 -1.88
CA GLY A 120 -16.63 -19.31 -2.78
C GLY A 120 -16.24 -19.05 -4.24
N ARG A 121 -16.13 -17.78 -4.67
CA ARG A 121 -15.70 -17.42 -6.02
C ARG A 121 -14.24 -16.98 -6.10
N TRP A 122 -13.51 -17.03 -4.99
CA TRP A 122 -12.10 -16.62 -4.90
C TRP A 122 -11.88 -15.16 -5.29
N LEU A 123 -12.78 -14.24 -4.89
CA LEU A 123 -12.74 -12.82 -5.28
C LEU A 123 -12.15 -11.89 -4.21
N PHE A 124 -12.11 -12.29 -2.95
CA PHE A 124 -11.60 -11.54 -1.79
C PHE A 124 -12.31 -10.20 -1.52
N ASP A 125 -13.52 -9.99 -2.04
CA ASP A 125 -14.27 -8.74 -1.86
C ASP A 125 -14.47 -8.38 -0.38
N GLU A 126 -14.92 -9.36 0.42
CA GLU A 126 -15.13 -9.18 1.85
C GLU A 126 -13.81 -8.92 2.58
N HIS A 127 -12.74 -9.63 2.20
CA HIS A 127 -11.41 -9.44 2.77
C HIS A 127 -10.97 -7.98 2.64
N PHE A 128 -11.03 -7.41 1.44
CA PHE A 128 -10.64 -6.01 1.21
C PHE A 128 -11.64 -5.02 1.81
N ARG A 129 -12.92 -5.36 1.90
CA ARG A 129 -13.93 -4.53 2.59
C ARG A 129 -13.60 -4.35 4.07
N GLN A 130 -13.14 -5.41 4.74
CA GLN A 130 -12.74 -5.34 6.15
C GLN A 130 -11.31 -4.81 6.34
N LEU A 131 -10.40 -5.09 5.40
CA LEU A 131 -9.01 -4.68 5.50
C LEU A 131 -8.84 -3.17 5.28
N ALA A 132 -9.51 -2.59 4.28
CA ALA A 132 -9.31 -1.18 3.92
C ALA A 132 -9.55 -0.19 5.09
N PRO A 133 -10.62 -0.30 5.91
CA PRO A 133 -10.79 0.53 7.10
C PRO A 133 -9.69 0.36 8.14
N LYS A 134 -9.17 -0.87 8.32
CA LYS A 134 -8.05 -1.14 9.24
C LYS A 134 -6.77 -0.45 8.78
N LEU A 135 -6.48 -0.50 7.47
CA LEU A 135 -5.34 0.19 6.87
C LEU A 135 -5.45 1.72 7.03
N VAL A 136 -6.64 2.29 6.77
CA VAL A 136 -6.89 3.73 6.97
C VAL A 136 -6.79 4.10 8.45
N GLY A 137 -7.30 3.25 9.35
CA GLY A 137 -7.21 3.42 10.80
C GLY A 137 -5.76 3.46 11.27
N ALA A 138 -4.94 2.48 10.86
CA ALA A 138 -3.51 2.44 11.14
C ALA A 138 -2.80 3.68 10.58
N ALA A 139 -3.03 4.02 9.31
CA ALA A 139 -2.46 5.21 8.69
C ALA A 139 -2.88 6.52 9.40
N SER A 140 -4.11 6.60 9.92
CA SER A 140 -4.66 7.78 10.58
C SER A 140 -4.17 7.96 12.01
N ALA A 141 -4.07 6.86 12.78
CA ALA A 141 -3.50 6.87 14.13
C ALA A 141 -2.05 7.38 14.08
N LEU A 142 -1.28 6.86 13.13
CA LEU A 142 0.10 7.27 12.88
C LEU A 142 0.19 8.69 12.29
N GLY A 143 -0.82 9.10 11.51
CA GLY A 143 -0.90 10.43 10.91
C GLY A 143 -1.03 11.59 11.90
N ARG A 144 -1.43 11.35 13.16
CA ARG A 144 -1.41 12.38 14.23
C ARG A 144 0.02 12.75 14.63
N LEU A 145 0.94 11.80 14.51
CA LEU A 145 2.35 11.97 14.82
C LEU A 145 3.13 12.55 13.63
N LEU A 146 2.51 12.68 12.45
CA LEU A 146 3.17 13.06 11.19
C LEU A 146 2.58 14.36 10.60
N PRO A 147 2.78 15.52 11.26
CA PRO A 147 2.44 16.80 10.62
C PRO A 147 3.30 17.01 9.36
N ASN A 148 2.80 17.82 8.43
CA ASN A 148 3.54 18.12 7.19
C ASN A 148 4.81 18.94 7.50
N MET A 149 4.74 19.81 8.51
CA MET A 149 5.86 20.61 9.02
C MET A 149 6.11 20.33 10.51
N GLY A 150 7.38 20.39 10.94
CA GLY A 150 7.75 20.17 12.35
C GLY A 150 7.49 18.75 12.88
N GLY A 151 7.51 17.73 12.01
CA GLY A 151 7.21 16.32 12.35
C GLY A 151 8.41 15.37 12.28
N PRO A 152 8.20 14.08 12.59
CA PRO A 152 9.24 13.04 12.70
C PRO A 152 10.08 12.88 11.44
N SER A 153 11.25 12.27 11.66
CA SER A 153 12.25 12.00 10.64
C SER A 153 11.73 11.04 9.57
N VAL A 154 12.51 10.93 8.49
CA VAL A 154 12.24 10.10 7.32
C VAL A 154 12.25 8.62 7.69
N ALA A 155 13.15 8.21 8.58
CA ALA A 155 13.22 6.84 9.08
C ALA A 155 11.90 6.45 9.74
N THR A 156 11.32 7.34 10.55
CA THR A 156 10.02 7.10 11.18
C THR A 156 8.92 6.97 10.11
N ARG A 157 8.89 7.86 9.10
CA ARG A 157 7.93 7.77 7.97
C ARG A 157 8.06 6.47 7.17
N ARG A 158 9.29 6.00 6.92
CA ARG A 158 9.55 4.72 6.24
C ARG A 158 9.06 3.52 7.07
N LEU A 159 9.33 3.53 8.38
CA LEU A 159 8.80 2.51 9.30
C LEU A 159 7.27 2.44 9.23
N TYR A 160 6.60 3.60 9.26
CA TYR A 160 5.14 3.67 9.17
C TYR A 160 4.60 3.13 7.84
N THR A 161 5.25 3.47 6.73
CA THR A 161 4.92 2.87 5.42
C THR A 161 5.10 1.36 5.45
N GLY A 162 6.17 0.87 6.08
CA GLY A 162 6.45 -0.56 6.24
C GLY A 162 5.38 -1.34 6.98
N VAL A 163 4.84 -0.81 8.08
CA VAL A 163 3.79 -1.48 8.89
C VAL A 163 2.51 -1.67 8.09
N VAL A 164 1.98 -0.61 7.49
CA VAL A 164 0.71 -0.75 6.75
C VAL A 164 0.91 -1.53 5.45
N ARG A 165 2.10 -1.41 4.83
CA ARG A 165 2.51 -2.25 3.70
C ARG A 165 2.56 -3.74 4.07
N SER A 166 3.06 -4.12 5.24
CA SER A 166 3.08 -5.52 5.66
C SER A 166 1.67 -6.04 5.95
N MET A 167 0.79 -5.21 6.52
CA MET A 167 -0.61 -5.56 6.74
C MET A 167 -1.34 -5.87 5.42
N VAL A 168 -1.16 -5.01 4.40
CA VAL A 168 -1.89 -5.17 3.14
C VAL A 168 -1.33 -6.29 2.28
N LEU A 169 0.00 -6.48 2.27
CA LEU A 169 0.67 -7.51 1.47
C LEU A 169 0.66 -8.90 2.12
N TYR A 170 0.09 -9.03 3.31
CA TYR A 170 -0.14 -10.32 3.93
C TYR A 170 -1.05 -11.18 3.04
N GLY A 171 -0.61 -12.41 2.76
CA GLY A 171 -1.32 -13.32 1.86
C GLY A 171 -1.31 -12.90 0.38
N ALA A 172 -0.52 -11.91 -0.03
CA ALA A 172 -0.45 -11.45 -1.42
C ALA A 172 -0.33 -12.57 -2.47
N PRO A 173 0.49 -13.62 -2.29
CA PRO A 173 0.55 -14.73 -3.23
C PRO A 173 -0.79 -15.43 -3.49
N VAL A 174 -1.71 -15.39 -2.52
CA VAL A 174 -3.03 -16.05 -2.60
C VAL A 174 -4.03 -15.20 -3.37
N TRP A 175 -4.05 -13.87 -3.15
CA TRP A 175 -5.08 -12.98 -3.69
C TRP A 175 -4.63 -12.12 -4.87
N ALA A 176 -3.32 -12.00 -5.17
CA ALA A 176 -2.81 -11.05 -6.18
C ALA A 176 -3.42 -11.29 -7.58
N ALA A 177 -3.46 -12.56 -8.02
CA ALA A 177 -4.04 -12.94 -9.30
C ALA A 177 -5.57 -12.79 -9.35
N ALA A 178 -6.23 -12.75 -8.19
CA ALA A 178 -7.68 -12.64 -8.05
C ALA A 178 -8.18 -11.19 -7.89
N LEU A 179 -7.28 -10.20 -7.94
CA LEU A 179 -7.65 -8.80 -7.74
C LEU A 179 -8.64 -8.30 -8.81
N THR A 180 -9.88 -8.07 -8.38
CA THR A 180 -10.89 -7.37 -9.18
C THR A 180 -10.59 -5.86 -9.26
N ALA A 181 -11.18 -5.17 -10.25
CA ALA A 181 -11.10 -3.71 -10.35
C ALA A 181 -11.59 -3.01 -9.07
N GLN A 182 -12.65 -3.54 -8.45
CA GLN A 182 -13.20 -3.01 -7.22
C GLN A 182 -12.22 -3.16 -6.04
N ASN A 183 -11.54 -4.31 -5.93
CA ASN A 183 -10.54 -4.53 -4.89
C ASN A 183 -9.32 -3.63 -5.07
N ARG A 184 -8.87 -3.39 -6.30
CA ARG A 184 -7.81 -2.42 -6.59
C ARG A 184 -8.17 -1.01 -6.08
N VAL A 185 -9.40 -0.56 -6.28
CA VAL A 185 -9.87 0.73 -5.76
C VAL A 185 -9.84 0.76 -4.22
N ARG A 186 -10.22 -0.35 -3.56
CA ARG A 186 -10.15 -0.48 -2.09
C ARG A 186 -8.72 -0.44 -1.56
N LEU A 187 -7.74 -0.90 -2.33
CA LEU A 187 -6.30 -0.82 -2.00
C LEU A 187 -5.73 0.59 -2.18
N TRP A 188 -6.07 1.24 -3.29
CA TRP A 188 -5.49 2.53 -3.65
C TRP A 188 -5.87 3.67 -2.69
N ARG A 189 -7.07 3.61 -2.10
CA ARG A 189 -7.53 4.64 -1.15
C ARG A 189 -6.62 4.74 0.09
N PRO A 190 -6.39 3.67 0.88
CA PRO A 190 -5.43 3.70 1.98
C PRO A 190 -4.01 4.02 1.52
N GLN A 191 -3.57 3.46 0.39
CA GLN A 191 -2.23 3.73 -0.13
C GLN A 191 -2.01 5.23 -0.39
N ARG A 192 -2.98 5.89 -1.03
CA ARG A 192 -2.93 7.33 -1.28
C ARG A 192 -2.82 8.12 0.02
N VAL A 193 -3.61 7.78 1.04
CA VAL A 193 -3.56 8.46 2.34
C VAL A 193 -2.15 8.40 2.91
N MET A 194 -1.49 7.25 2.82
CA MET A 194 -0.11 7.09 3.29
C MET A 194 0.90 7.81 2.41
N ALA A 195 0.81 7.67 1.09
CA ALA A 195 1.74 8.28 0.15
C ALA A 195 1.73 9.81 0.31
N VAL A 196 0.55 10.43 0.41
CA VAL A 196 0.39 11.86 0.70
C VAL A 196 1.10 12.25 2.01
N ARG A 197 1.01 11.42 3.05
CA ARG A 197 1.70 11.67 4.32
C ARG A 197 3.21 11.48 4.23
N ALA A 198 3.68 10.49 3.47
CA ALA A 198 5.09 10.24 3.25
C ALA A 198 5.75 11.45 2.57
N ILE A 199 5.08 12.03 1.57
CA ILE A 199 5.56 13.20 0.83
C ILE A 199 5.18 14.53 1.50
N ARG A 200 4.49 14.52 2.65
CA ARG A 200 3.98 15.74 3.31
C ARG A 200 3.03 16.56 2.43
N GLY A 201 2.38 15.95 1.45
CA GLY A 201 1.63 16.64 0.39
C GLY A 201 0.24 17.14 0.80
N TYR A 202 -0.40 17.86 -0.12
CA TYR A 202 -1.79 18.28 0.00
C TYR A 202 -2.73 17.09 -0.17
N ARG A 203 -3.88 17.13 0.51
CA ARG A 203 -4.92 16.08 0.41
C ARG A 203 -5.58 16.00 -0.96
N THR A 204 -5.38 16.96 -1.85
CA THR A 204 -5.93 16.96 -3.21
C THR A 204 -5.00 16.28 -4.22
N VAL A 205 -3.75 15.96 -3.84
CA VAL A 205 -2.81 15.23 -4.70
C VAL A 205 -3.41 13.88 -5.12
N SER A 206 -3.34 13.56 -6.41
CA SER A 206 -3.87 12.30 -6.95
C SER A 206 -3.08 11.09 -6.43
N THR A 207 -3.66 9.88 -6.51
CA THR A 207 -2.96 8.65 -6.08
C THR A 207 -1.66 8.45 -6.86
N GLU A 208 -1.69 8.65 -8.19
CA GLU A 208 -0.54 8.43 -9.06
C GLU A 208 0.62 9.37 -8.71
N VAL A 209 0.35 10.67 -8.60
CA VAL A 209 1.35 11.68 -8.19
C VAL A 209 1.88 11.38 -6.79
N ALA A 210 1.00 11.03 -5.84
CA ALA A 210 1.41 10.73 -4.48
C ALA A 210 2.35 9.52 -4.41
N CYS A 211 2.01 8.43 -5.09
CA CYS A 211 2.82 7.21 -5.15
C CYS A 211 4.14 7.45 -5.87
N ALA A 212 4.14 8.17 -7.00
CA ALA A 212 5.33 8.49 -7.77
C ALA A 212 6.32 9.33 -6.95
N LEU A 213 5.85 10.42 -6.33
CA LEU A 213 6.68 11.25 -5.45
C LEU A 213 7.20 10.47 -4.23
N ALA A 214 6.36 9.62 -3.63
CA ALA A 214 6.75 8.77 -2.51
C ALA A 214 7.77 7.69 -2.90
N GLY A 215 7.95 7.40 -4.19
CA GLY A 215 8.76 6.28 -4.66
C GLY A 215 8.16 4.93 -4.24
N THR A 216 6.83 4.86 -4.07
CA THR A 216 6.14 3.65 -3.64
C THR A 216 5.24 3.13 -4.78
N PRO A 217 5.54 1.96 -5.36
CA PRO A 217 4.70 1.39 -6.41
C PRO A 217 3.28 1.10 -5.89
N PRO A 218 2.25 1.15 -6.74
CA PRO A 218 0.92 0.65 -6.38
C PRO A 218 0.96 -0.73 -5.74
N TRP A 219 0.25 -0.95 -4.63
CA TRP A 219 0.30 -2.21 -3.89
C TRP A 219 -0.16 -3.42 -4.70
N ASP A 220 -1.02 -3.23 -5.71
CA ASP A 220 -1.39 -4.29 -6.64
C ASP A 220 -0.17 -4.79 -7.44
N LEU A 221 0.73 -3.90 -7.85
CA LEU A 221 1.98 -4.30 -8.53
C LEU A 221 3.00 -4.92 -7.57
N GLU A 222 3.05 -4.44 -6.32
CA GLU A 222 3.90 -5.06 -5.30
C GLU A 222 3.44 -6.47 -4.92
N ALA A 223 2.13 -6.69 -4.86
CA ALA A 223 1.55 -8.00 -4.57
C ALA A 223 1.93 -9.04 -5.63
N GLU A 224 1.99 -8.64 -6.89
CA GLU A 224 2.44 -9.50 -7.99
C GLU A 224 3.91 -9.91 -7.85
N VAL A 225 4.80 -9.04 -7.36
CA VAL A 225 6.20 -9.41 -7.03
C VAL A 225 6.24 -10.52 -5.99
N LEU A 226 5.46 -10.36 -4.92
CA LEU A 226 5.42 -11.34 -3.85
C LEU A 226 4.83 -12.67 -4.33
N ALA A 227 3.80 -12.61 -5.17
CA ALA A 227 3.19 -13.80 -5.77
C ALA A 227 4.18 -14.52 -6.70
N GLU A 228 4.91 -13.79 -7.54
CA GLU A 228 5.92 -14.36 -8.45
C GLU A 228 7.03 -15.07 -7.69
N VAL A 229 7.63 -14.40 -6.70
CA VAL A 229 8.70 -15.00 -5.89
C VAL A 229 8.17 -16.22 -5.12
N TYR A 230 6.94 -16.15 -4.61
CA TYR A 230 6.32 -17.28 -3.93
C TYR A 230 6.14 -18.49 -4.86
N ARG A 231 5.63 -18.28 -6.08
CA ARG A 231 5.47 -19.34 -7.08
C ARG A 231 6.80 -19.99 -7.41
N ARG A 232 7.84 -19.22 -7.72
CA ARG A 232 9.18 -19.78 -7.99
C ARG A 232 9.73 -20.61 -6.84
N VAL A 233 9.55 -20.14 -5.60
CA VAL A 233 9.96 -20.90 -4.41
C VAL A 233 9.15 -22.19 -4.26
N ALA A 234 7.85 -22.16 -4.57
CA ALA A 234 6.98 -23.32 -4.51
C ALA A 234 7.34 -24.35 -5.61
N ASP A 235 7.55 -23.89 -6.84
CA ASP A 235 7.93 -24.72 -7.99
C ASP A 235 9.29 -25.38 -7.74
N TYR A 236 10.29 -24.62 -7.30
CA TYR A 236 11.60 -25.17 -6.92
C TYR A 236 11.49 -26.26 -5.86
N ARG A 237 10.64 -26.07 -4.84
CA ARG A 237 10.43 -27.08 -3.78
C ARG A 237 9.74 -28.32 -4.32
N ALA A 238 8.78 -28.16 -5.22
CA ALA A 238 8.07 -29.27 -5.83
C ALA A 238 8.99 -30.12 -6.72
N GLU A 239 9.91 -29.48 -7.44
CA GLU A 239 10.86 -30.15 -8.34
C GLU A 239 12.06 -30.76 -7.61
N SER A 240 12.66 -30.02 -6.69
CA SER A 240 13.90 -30.43 -6.01
C SER A 240 13.68 -31.19 -4.70
N GLY A 241 12.52 -31.02 -4.05
CA GLY A 241 12.29 -31.46 -2.66
C GLY A 241 13.00 -30.61 -1.60
N PHE A 242 13.80 -29.62 -1.99
CA PHE A 242 14.58 -28.77 -1.08
C PHE A 242 14.11 -27.32 -1.09
N ARG A 243 14.52 -26.57 -0.06
CA ARG A 243 14.35 -25.13 -0.05
C ARG A 243 15.35 -24.50 -1.04
N PRO A 244 14.94 -23.51 -1.85
CA PRO A 244 15.88 -22.81 -2.71
C PRO A 244 16.95 -22.09 -1.89
N PRO A 245 18.20 -22.07 -2.38
CA PRO A 245 19.27 -21.29 -1.79
C PRO A 245 18.89 -19.81 -1.59
N PRO A 246 19.35 -19.16 -0.51
CA PRO A 246 19.02 -17.75 -0.25
C PRO A 246 19.42 -16.79 -1.37
N GLU A 247 20.51 -17.08 -2.09
CA GLU A 247 21.02 -16.33 -3.25
C GLU A 247 20.02 -16.33 -4.41
N ASP A 248 19.50 -17.48 -4.80
CA ASP A 248 18.50 -17.60 -5.86
C ASP A 248 17.25 -16.81 -5.51
N VAL A 249 16.80 -16.90 -4.25
CA VAL A 249 15.64 -16.14 -3.76
C VAL A 249 15.91 -14.62 -3.81
N ARG A 250 17.14 -14.18 -3.52
CA ARG A 250 17.52 -12.75 -3.67
C ARG A 250 17.47 -12.33 -5.14
N GLU A 251 18.04 -13.13 -6.03
CA GLU A 251 18.03 -12.85 -7.46
C GLU A 251 16.60 -12.77 -8.02
N TRP A 252 15.74 -13.72 -7.67
CA TRP A 252 14.32 -13.71 -8.08
C TRP A 252 13.58 -12.48 -7.56
N ARG A 253 13.87 -12.05 -6.32
CA ARG A 253 13.30 -10.82 -5.76
C ARG A 253 13.76 -9.58 -6.51
N GLU A 254 15.03 -9.51 -6.87
CA GLU A 254 15.57 -8.39 -7.63
C GLU A 254 15.01 -8.34 -9.06
N ALA A 255 14.95 -9.49 -9.74
CA ALA A 255 14.33 -9.60 -11.06
C ALA A 255 12.85 -9.18 -11.01
N ALA A 256 12.09 -9.67 -10.04
CA ALA A 256 10.68 -9.32 -9.88
C ALA A 256 10.49 -7.83 -9.52
N ARG A 257 11.39 -7.23 -8.70
CA ARG A 257 11.39 -5.79 -8.44
C ARG A 257 11.64 -4.97 -9.70
N ARG A 258 12.62 -5.35 -10.53
CA ARG A 258 12.89 -4.70 -11.83
C ARG A 258 11.68 -4.77 -12.74
N ALA A 259 11.05 -5.95 -12.84
CA ALA A 259 9.82 -6.13 -13.62
C ALA A 259 8.68 -5.24 -13.13
N THR A 260 8.52 -5.08 -11.81
CA THR A 260 7.51 -4.17 -11.24
C THR A 260 7.82 -2.71 -11.48
N MET A 261 9.09 -2.29 -11.44
CA MET A 261 9.44 -0.92 -11.82
C MET A 261 9.14 -0.66 -13.30
N ALA A 262 9.47 -1.59 -14.19
CA ALA A 262 9.15 -1.47 -15.62
C ALA A 262 7.64 -1.37 -15.87
N ARG A 263 6.85 -2.25 -15.26
CA ARG A 263 5.37 -2.22 -15.35
C ARG A 263 4.77 -0.97 -14.73
N TRP A 264 5.36 -0.46 -13.65
CA TRP A 264 4.93 0.79 -13.04
C TRP A 264 5.24 1.98 -13.94
N SER A 265 6.46 2.04 -14.51
CA SER A 265 6.84 3.07 -15.48
C SER A 265 5.90 3.08 -16.69
N PHE A 266 5.64 1.92 -17.28
CA PHE A 266 4.68 1.77 -18.38
C PHE A 266 3.27 2.25 -18.00
N ARG A 267 2.81 1.94 -16.78
CA ARG A 267 1.51 2.42 -16.28
C ARG A 267 1.45 3.95 -16.17
N LEU A 268 2.58 4.61 -15.95
CA LEU A 268 2.68 6.07 -15.83
C LEU A 268 2.79 6.78 -17.19
N GLU A 269 3.06 6.07 -18.31
CA GLU A 269 3.12 6.65 -19.66
C GLU A 269 1.76 7.19 -20.15
N THR A 270 0.67 6.56 -19.69
CA THR A 270 -0.70 7.01 -19.96
C THR A 270 -1.35 7.43 -18.64
N PRO A 271 -0.93 8.56 -18.05
CA PRO A 271 -1.46 8.97 -16.76
C PRO A 271 -2.96 9.24 -16.92
N ARG A 272 -3.75 8.88 -15.90
CA ARG A 272 -5.22 9.04 -15.95
C ARG A 272 -5.67 10.50 -16.07
N ALA A 273 -4.76 11.44 -15.83
CA ALA A 273 -4.86 12.84 -16.19
C ALA A 273 -3.44 13.41 -16.43
N GLY A 274 -3.32 14.44 -17.28
CA GLY A 274 -2.05 15.11 -17.65
C GLY A 274 -1.39 15.84 -16.47
N PHE A 275 -0.79 15.08 -15.55
CA PHE A 275 -0.05 15.60 -14.41
C PHE A 275 1.42 15.73 -14.78
N ALA A 276 1.90 16.96 -14.95
CA ALA A 276 3.31 17.28 -15.22
C ALA A 276 4.30 16.59 -14.25
N ALA A 277 3.88 16.36 -13.00
CA ALA A 277 4.67 15.62 -12.01
C ALA A 277 4.91 14.15 -12.41
N VAL A 278 3.90 13.48 -12.96
CA VAL A 278 4.02 12.09 -13.43
C VAL A 278 4.90 12.05 -14.67
N GLU A 279 4.68 12.94 -15.63
CA GLU A 279 5.50 13.05 -16.84
C GLU A 279 6.98 13.30 -16.53
N ALA A 280 7.27 14.13 -15.50
CA ALA A 280 8.63 14.39 -15.07
C ALA A 280 9.30 13.20 -14.34
N LEU A 281 8.52 12.41 -13.59
CA LEU A 281 9.02 11.27 -12.80
C LEU A 281 9.10 9.98 -13.60
N GLN A 282 8.19 9.75 -14.54
CA GLN A 282 8.06 8.48 -15.26
C GLN A 282 9.38 7.99 -15.89
N PRO A 283 10.15 8.84 -16.60
CA PRO A 283 11.39 8.40 -17.23
C PRO A 283 12.50 8.00 -16.25
N VAL A 284 12.38 8.42 -14.99
CA VAL A 284 13.40 8.21 -13.94
C VAL A 284 12.79 7.57 -12.68
N ILE A 285 11.64 6.89 -12.79
CA ILE A 285 10.87 6.45 -11.62
C ILE A 285 11.61 5.39 -10.81
N ALA A 286 12.43 4.56 -11.47
CA ALA A 286 13.22 3.51 -10.82
C ALA A 286 14.39 4.12 -10.02
N GLU A 287 15.12 5.04 -10.63
CA GLU A 287 16.20 5.81 -10.00
C GLU A 287 15.66 6.67 -8.87
N TRP A 288 14.53 7.35 -9.11
CA TRP A 288 13.83 8.11 -8.10
C TRP A 288 13.47 7.20 -6.92
N ALA A 289 12.72 6.12 -7.12
CA ALA A 289 12.32 5.23 -6.03
C ALA A 289 13.51 4.56 -5.32
N GLY A 290 14.60 4.28 -6.04
CA GLY A 290 15.81 3.62 -5.54
C GLY A 290 16.82 4.53 -4.85
N ARG A 291 16.66 5.86 -4.94
CA ARG A 291 17.60 6.84 -4.38
C ARG A 291 17.82 6.62 -2.88
N GLN A 292 19.06 6.74 -2.45
CA GLN A 292 19.44 6.62 -1.03
C GLN A 292 19.55 7.97 -0.33
N HIS A 293 19.39 9.06 -1.09
CA HIS A 293 19.58 10.43 -0.66
C HIS A 293 18.32 11.28 -0.85
N GLY A 294 18.35 12.49 -0.27
CA GLY A 294 17.27 13.45 -0.40
C GLY A 294 15.98 13.09 0.34
N THR A 295 15.24 14.11 0.76
CA THR A 295 13.93 13.95 1.40
C THR A 295 12.98 15.04 0.97
N LEU A 296 11.74 14.64 0.69
CA LEU A 296 10.69 15.59 0.35
C LEU A 296 10.25 16.39 1.58
N SER A 297 10.52 17.69 1.56
CA SER A 297 9.93 18.66 2.47
C SER A 297 8.53 19.05 2.02
N PHE A 298 7.77 19.75 2.86
CA PHE A 298 6.43 20.23 2.50
C PHE A 298 6.48 21.16 1.27
N ARG A 299 7.46 22.07 1.23
CA ARG A 299 7.61 23.07 0.18
C ARG A 299 8.18 22.49 -1.11
N LEU A 300 9.12 21.55 -1.01
CA LEU A 300 9.59 20.81 -2.17
C LEU A 300 8.44 20.02 -2.82
N THR A 301 7.61 19.35 -2.02
CA THR A 301 6.43 18.64 -2.54
C THR A 301 5.43 19.57 -3.21
N GLN A 302 5.25 20.80 -2.73
CA GLN A 302 4.41 21.80 -3.40
C GLN A 302 4.87 22.03 -4.84
N VAL A 303 6.16 22.32 -5.02
CA VAL A 303 6.77 22.54 -6.33
C VAL A 303 6.62 21.33 -7.23
N LEU A 304 6.98 20.13 -6.74
CA LEU A 304 6.94 18.92 -7.55
C LEU A 304 5.51 18.49 -7.92
N SER A 305 4.51 18.80 -7.10
CA SER A 305 3.12 18.42 -7.34
C SER A 305 2.26 19.52 -7.97
N GLY A 306 2.79 20.74 -8.11
CA GLY A 306 2.02 21.92 -8.54
C GLY A 306 0.93 22.36 -7.55
N HIS A 307 0.99 21.91 -6.30
CA HIS A 307 0.03 22.25 -5.25
C HIS A 307 0.60 23.34 -4.33
N GLY A 308 -0.26 24.18 -3.75
CA GLY A 308 0.14 25.12 -2.70
C GLY A 308 -0.07 26.59 -3.07
N CYS A 309 0.87 27.46 -2.73
CA CYS A 309 0.74 28.91 -2.86
C CYS A 309 0.93 29.44 -4.30
N PHE A 310 0.54 28.67 -5.31
CA PHE A 310 0.61 29.04 -6.73
C PHE A 310 -0.74 29.58 -7.19
N GLY A 311 -0.76 30.73 -7.87
CA GLY A 311 -1.99 31.35 -8.38
C GLY A 311 -2.88 30.36 -9.16
N LYS A 312 -2.30 29.56 -10.06
CA LYS A 312 -3.01 28.50 -10.79
C LYS A 312 -3.74 27.54 -9.86
N TYR A 313 -3.06 27.02 -8.83
CA TYR A 313 -3.66 26.09 -7.86
C TYR A 313 -4.72 26.79 -6.99
N LEU A 314 -4.41 27.98 -6.49
CA LEU A 314 -5.30 28.74 -5.63
C LEU A 314 -6.60 29.12 -6.34
N HIS A 315 -6.54 29.43 -7.63
CA HIS A 315 -7.70 29.72 -8.45
C HIS A 315 -8.51 28.45 -8.79
N THR A 316 -7.86 27.44 -9.38
CA THR A 316 -8.57 26.28 -9.98
C THR A 316 -9.01 25.23 -8.97
N VAL A 317 -8.15 24.92 -7.98
CA VAL A 317 -8.36 23.81 -7.04
C VAL A 317 -8.78 24.32 -5.66
N ALA A 318 -8.02 25.26 -5.08
CA ALA A 318 -8.34 25.76 -3.73
C ALA A 318 -9.53 26.72 -3.73
N ARG A 319 -9.83 27.36 -4.87
CA ARG A 319 -10.86 28.40 -5.06
C ARG A 319 -10.75 29.52 -4.02
N ARG A 320 -9.53 30.08 -3.91
CA ARG A 320 -9.14 31.16 -2.99
C ARG A 320 -8.61 32.41 -3.70
N GLU A 321 -8.43 32.35 -5.00
CA GLU A 321 -7.98 33.47 -5.82
C GLU A 321 -8.91 33.62 -7.03
N LEU A 322 -9.18 34.86 -7.43
CA LEU A 322 -10.06 35.18 -8.57
C LEU A 322 -9.40 34.89 -9.93
N SER A 323 -8.06 34.87 -9.95
CA SER A 323 -7.26 34.72 -11.16
C SER A 323 -6.07 33.79 -10.89
N PRO A 324 -5.59 33.05 -11.91
CA PRO A 324 -4.39 32.24 -11.78
C PRO A 324 -3.08 33.06 -11.84
N ALA A 325 -3.15 34.38 -12.01
CA ALA A 325 -1.98 35.25 -12.20
C ALA A 325 -0.98 35.25 -11.04
N CYS A 326 0.27 35.60 -11.37
CA CYS A 326 1.34 35.71 -10.39
C CYS A 326 1.23 37.00 -9.58
N HIS A 327 1.36 36.89 -8.26
CA HIS A 327 1.40 38.05 -7.37
C HIS A 327 2.78 38.69 -7.22
N HIS A 328 3.78 38.16 -7.93
CA HIS A 328 5.18 38.59 -7.82
C HIS A 328 5.74 39.13 -9.15
N CYS A 329 4.97 39.03 -10.24
CA CYS A 329 5.29 39.58 -11.56
C CYS A 329 4.04 39.59 -12.45
N ASP A 330 4.12 40.18 -13.64
CA ASP A 330 2.97 40.37 -14.55
C ASP A 330 2.55 39.12 -15.34
N CYS A 331 2.91 37.92 -14.85
CA CYS A 331 2.57 36.69 -15.55
C CYS A 331 1.10 36.31 -15.29
N SER A 332 0.37 36.00 -16.35
CA SER A 332 -1.05 35.64 -16.30
C SER A 332 -1.33 34.29 -15.66
N GLU A 333 -0.34 33.41 -15.55
CA GLU A 333 -0.47 32.11 -14.89
C GLU A 333 0.74 31.80 -13.98
N ASP A 334 0.50 31.74 -12.67
CA ASP A 334 1.48 31.30 -11.69
C ASP A 334 1.37 29.81 -11.44
N SER A 335 2.22 29.06 -12.14
CA SER A 335 2.45 27.62 -11.93
C SER A 335 3.76 27.36 -11.16
N ALA A 336 3.93 26.13 -10.69
CA ALA A 336 5.21 25.69 -10.12
C ALA A 336 6.36 25.83 -11.14
N GLN A 337 6.11 25.51 -12.41
CA GLN A 337 7.08 25.67 -13.50
C GLN A 337 7.44 27.16 -13.73
N HIS A 338 6.45 28.06 -13.68
CA HIS A 338 6.70 29.50 -13.75
C HIS A 338 7.60 29.97 -12.60
N THR A 339 7.31 29.55 -11.37
CA THR A 339 8.12 29.87 -10.19
C THR A 339 9.55 29.32 -10.32
N LEU A 340 9.69 28.07 -10.78
CA LEU A 340 10.97 27.38 -10.97
C LEU A 340 11.86 28.00 -12.05
N ALA A 341 11.30 28.43 -13.18
CA ALA A 341 12.09 28.75 -14.37
C ALA A 341 11.97 30.20 -14.87
N VAL A 342 10.87 30.91 -14.58
CA VAL A 342 10.52 32.14 -15.31
C VAL A 342 10.43 33.37 -14.41
N CYS A 343 9.72 33.29 -13.28
CA CYS A 343 9.30 34.45 -12.49
C CYS A 343 10.45 35.40 -12.10
N PRO A 344 10.52 36.66 -12.58
CA PRO A 344 11.67 37.54 -12.35
C PRO A 344 11.99 37.78 -10.86
N ALA A 345 10.98 37.73 -9.99
CA ALA A 345 11.14 37.88 -8.54
C ALA A 345 12.13 36.89 -7.90
N TRP A 346 12.35 35.72 -8.52
CA TRP A 346 13.24 34.66 -8.01
C TRP A 346 14.53 34.50 -8.81
N ALA A 347 14.91 35.50 -9.63
CA ALA A 347 16.06 35.39 -10.53
C ALA A 347 17.39 35.13 -9.79
N ALA A 348 17.60 35.76 -8.63
CA ALA A 348 18.81 35.54 -7.84
C ALA A 348 18.92 34.10 -7.30
N GLN A 349 17.81 33.58 -6.76
CA GLN A 349 17.72 32.22 -6.25
C GLN A 349 17.86 31.21 -7.40
N ARG A 350 17.27 31.49 -8.57
CA ARG A 350 17.44 30.65 -9.76
C ARG A 350 18.87 30.62 -10.25
N ARG A 351 19.59 31.74 -10.30
CA ARG A 351 21.02 31.76 -10.68
C ARG A 351 21.86 30.84 -9.78
N ALA A 352 21.62 30.89 -8.47
CA ALA A 352 22.28 29.98 -7.52
C ALA A 352 21.92 28.51 -7.78
N LEU A 353 20.65 28.22 -8.09
CA LEU A 353 20.20 26.87 -8.43
C LEU A 353 20.84 26.37 -9.73
N THR A 354 20.82 27.17 -10.80
CA THR A 354 21.36 26.79 -12.13
C THR A 354 22.86 26.55 -12.11
N ALA A 355 23.59 27.21 -11.21
CA ALA A 355 25.01 26.97 -11.03
C ALA A 355 25.31 25.54 -10.52
N VAL A 356 24.33 24.86 -9.90
CA VAL A 356 24.48 23.50 -9.38
C VAL A 356 23.85 22.46 -10.29
N ILE A 357 22.62 22.69 -10.77
CA ILE A 357 21.85 21.66 -11.48
C ILE A 357 21.79 21.85 -13.01
N GLY A 358 22.41 22.92 -13.52
CA GLY A 358 22.35 23.30 -14.94
C GLY A 358 21.25 24.32 -15.25
N VAL A 359 21.25 24.81 -16.50
CA VAL A 359 20.36 25.89 -16.96
C VAL A 359 18.93 25.44 -17.26
N ASP A 360 18.72 24.16 -17.55
CA ASP A 360 17.39 23.62 -17.81
C ASP A 360 16.65 23.38 -16.49
N LEU A 361 15.71 24.28 -16.19
CA LEU A 361 14.83 24.22 -15.02
C LEU A 361 13.44 23.66 -15.34
N SER A 362 13.28 22.95 -16.44
CA SER A 362 12.08 22.14 -16.68
C SER A 362 11.92 21.11 -15.56
N LEU A 363 10.68 20.84 -15.13
CA LEU A 363 10.42 19.87 -14.07
C LEU A 363 11.06 18.49 -14.33
N PRO A 364 11.05 17.92 -15.57
CA PRO A 364 11.78 16.69 -15.86
C PRO A 364 13.28 16.78 -15.65
N ALA A 365 13.92 17.88 -16.06
CA ALA A 365 15.36 18.07 -15.85
C ALA A 365 15.71 18.20 -14.37
N VAL A 366 14.93 18.99 -13.62
CA VAL A 366 15.07 19.13 -12.17
C VAL A 366 14.96 17.77 -11.47
N VAL A 367 13.91 17.00 -11.77
CA VAL A 367 13.68 15.67 -11.17
C VAL A 367 14.80 14.69 -11.50
N ARG A 368 15.30 14.68 -12.75
CA ARG A 368 16.44 13.86 -13.17
C ARG A 368 17.72 14.21 -12.39
N SER A 369 18.04 15.50 -12.27
CA SER A 369 19.19 15.96 -11.49
C SER A 369 19.08 15.60 -10.01
N MET A 370 17.89 15.72 -9.43
CA MET A 370 17.62 15.31 -8.05
C MET A 370 17.77 13.79 -7.83
N ALA A 371 17.32 12.98 -8.79
CA ALA A 371 17.43 11.53 -8.71
C ALA A 371 18.90 11.07 -8.73
N GLY A 372 19.74 11.72 -9.53
CA GLY A 372 21.14 11.33 -9.73
C GLY A 372 22.14 11.86 -8.69
N SER A 373 21.82 12.93 -7.94
CA SER A 373 22.80 13.58 -7.07
C SER A 373 22.19 14.17 -5.78
N ASP A 374 22.83 13.88 -4.64
CA ASP A 374 22.44 14.44 -3.34
C ASP A 374 22.69 15.96 -3.25
N SER A 375 23.78 16.45 -3.85
CA SER A 375 24.05 17.89 -3.89
C SER A 375 23.02 18.62 -4.75
N CYS A 376 22.63 18.05 -5.89
CA CYS A 376 21.55 18.58 -6.73
C CYS A 376 20.20 18.55 -5.99
N PHE A 377 19.90 17.45 -5.30
CA PHE A 377 18.70 17.34 -4.47
C PHE A 377 18.66 18.45 -3.41
N THR A 378 19.77 18.62 -2.68
CA THR A 378 19.90 19.61 -1.60
C THR A 378 19.77 21.04 -2.12
N ALA A 379 20.34 21.35 -3.29
CA ALA A 379 20.21 22.66 -3.92
C ALA A 379 18.75 22.96 -4.30
N VAL A 380 18.03 22.00 -4.90
CA VAL A 380 16.61 22.17 -5.24
C VAL A 380 15.75 22.31 -3.98
N ALA A 381 16.00 21.48 -2.95
CA ALA A 381 15.30 21.57 -1.69
C ALA A 381 15.49 22.95 -1.03
N THR A 382 16.72 23.47 -1.02
CA THR A 382 17.06 24.80 -0.47
C THR A 382 16.35 25.91 -1.24
N PHE A 383 16.37 25.86 -2.57
CA PHE A 383 15.63 26.79 -3.42
C PHE A 383 14.13 26.79 -3.06
N CYS A 384 13.53 25.60 -2.96
CA CYS A 384 12.12 25.46 -2.63
C CYS A 384 11.80 26.00 -1.24
N GLU A 385 12.64 25.74 -0.24
CA GLU A 385 12.44 26.29 1.11
C GLU A 385 12.46 27.83 1.12
N VAL A 386 13.43 28.46 0.45
CA VAL A 386 13.55 29.92 0.42
C VAL A 386 12.43 30.58 -0.38
N VAL A 387 12.13 30.07 -1.58
CA VAL A 387 11.16 30.71 -2.48
C VAL A 387 9.73 30.47 -2.00
N ILE A 388 9.38 29.23 -1.67
CA ILE A 388 8.01 28.90 -1.29
C ILE A 388 7.66 29.46 0.09
N SER A 389 8.61 29.54 1.04
CA SER A 389 8.32 30.21 2.32
C SER A 389 7.94 31.69 2.14
N ARG A 390 8.60 32.41 1.23
CA ARG A 390 8.28 33.80 0.88
C ARG A 390 6.93 33.92 0.17
N LYS A 391 6.63 33.03 -0.78
CA LYS A 391 5.31 32.98 -1.43
C LYS A 391 4.19 32.69 -0.43
N GLU A 392 4.38 31.73 0.47
CA GLU A 392 3.46 31.42 1.56
C GLU A 392 3.27 32.60 2.52
N ALA A 393 4.32 33.39 2.79
CA ALA A 393 4.21 34.62 3.59
C ALA A 393 3.38 35.68 2.88
N ALA A 394 3.62 35.90 1.58
CA ALA A 394 2.86 36.84 0.78
C ALA A 394 1.38 36.43 0.64
N GLU A 395 1.09 35.13 0.46
CA GLU A 395 -0.27 34.60 0.49
C GLU A 395 -0.95 34.88 1.84
N ARG A 396 -0.27 34.56 2.96
CA ARG A 396 -0.81 34.80 4.29
C ARG A 396 -1.11 36.28 4.55
N ALA A 397 -0.23 37.18 4.11
CA ALA A 397 -0.47 38.62 4.23
C ALA A 397 -1.74 39.05 3.50
N ARG A 398 -2.03 38.46 2.32
CA ARG A 398 -3.29 38.70 1.60
C ARG A 398 -4.50 38.08 2.29
N GLU A 399 -4.36 36.90 2.90
CA GLU A 399 -5.44 36.26 3.66
C GLU A 399 -5.84 37.08 4.91
N ASP A 400 -4.87 37.81 5.50
CA ASP A 400 -5.05 38.60 6.72
C ASP A 400 -5.48 40.07 6.44
N ASP A 401 -5.41 40.52 5.18
CA ASP A 401 -5.87 41.85 4.77
C ASP A 401 -7.42 41.92 4.79
N LEU A 402 -7.96 42.81 5.63
CA LEU A 402 -9.40 43.03 5.80
C LEU A 402 -10.09 43.54 4.52
N HIS A 403 -9.34 44.22 3.65
CA HIS A 403 -9.80 44.76 2.39
C HIS A 403 -9.66 43.77 1.22
N SER A 404 -9.07 42.59 1.47
CA SER A 404 -8.99 41.54 0.46
C SER A 404 -10.36 40.94 0.12
N ASP A 405 -10.47 40.42 -1.10
CA ASP A 405 -11.68 39.77 -1.59
C ASP A 405 -12.14 38.66 -0.60
N PRO A 406 -13.46 38.59 -0.27
CA PRO A 406 -13.99 37.57 0.62
C PRO A 406 -13.59 36.13 0.28
N ILE A 407 -13.31 35.80 -0.99
CA ILE A 407 -12.85 34.47 -1.41
C ILE A 407 -11.50 34.07 -0.79
N ARG A 408 -10.65 35.06 -0.43
CA ARG A 408 -9.35 34.89 0.22
C ARG A 408 -9.46 34.72 1.73
N ARG A 409 -10.61 35.10 2.33
CA ARG A 409 -10.78 35.12 3.78
C ARG A 409 -10.73 33.71 4.35
N ARG A 410 -10.03 33.57 5.49
CA ARG A 410 -9.78 32.30 6.17
C ARG A 410 -11.08 31.60 6.54
N ARG A 411 -11.25 30.34 6.10
CA ARG A 411 -12.19 29.39 6.73
C ARG A 411 -11.54 28.84 8.00
N THR A 412 -11.96 29.31 9.18
CA THR A 412 -11.42 28.87 10.47
C THR A 412 -11.64 27.37 10.69
N GLY A 413 -10.55 26.60 10.73
CA GLY A 413 -10.57 25.17 11.06
C GLY A 413 -9.65 24.86 12.25
N ARG A 414 -10.13 24.01 13.18
CA ARG A 414 -9.55 23.66 14.50
C ARG A 414 -8.06 23.25 14.60
N ARG A 415 -7.29 23.12 13.52
CA ARG A 415 -5.94 22.51 13.52
C ARG A 415 -4.74 23.45 13.32
N ARG A 416 -4.95 24.73 13.00
CA ARG A 416 -3.85 25.68 12.71
C ARG A 416 -3.25 26.46 13.91
N PRO A 417 -3.83 26.54 15.13
CA PRO A 417 -3.16 27.22 16.24
C PRO A 417 -1.78 26.61 16.59
N ALA A 418 -1.65 25.28 16.51
CA ALA A 418 -0.40 24.56 16.75
C ALA A 418 0.68 24.78 15.66
N TYR A 419 0.32 25.39 14.53
CA TYR A 419 1.24 25.68 13.42
C TYR A 419 1.95 27.02 13.57
N HIS A 420 1.28 28.01 14.18
CA HIS A 420 1.85 29.35 14.42
C HIS A 420 3.02 29.33 15.41
N SER A 421 3.01 28.41 16.37
CA SER A 421 4.07 28.26 17.37
C SER A 421 5.34 27.56 16.87
N LEU A 422 5.36 27.08 15.62
CA LEU A 422 6.47 26.30 15.05
C LEU A 422 7.23 27.05 13.95
N MET A 423 6.83 28.28 13.61
CA MET A 423 7.62 29.13 12.72
C MET A 423 8.57 29.99 13.56
N PRO A 424 9.81 30.25 13.11
CA PRO A 424 10.63 31.30 13.68
C PRO A 424 9.87 32.64 13.60
N PRO A 425 10.10 33.57 14.54
CA PRO A 425 9.49 34.89 14.53
C PRO A 425 9.74 35.66 13.22
#